data_AF-A0A2M9P1M6-F1
#
_entry.id   AF-A0A2M9P1M6-F1
#
_cell.length_a   1.000
_cell.length_b   1.000
_cell.length_c   1.000
_cell.angle_alpha   90.00
_cell.angle_beta   90.00
_cell.angle_gamma   90.00
#
_symmetry.space_group_name_H-M   'P 1'
#
loop_
_entity.id
_entity.type
_entity.pdbx_description
1 polymer ?
#
loop_
_entity_poly.entity_id
_entity_poly.type
_entity_poly.pdbx_seq_one_letter_code
_entity_poly.pdbx_strand_id
1 'polypeptide(L)'
;AGAEKVADGTSRVASGNEKLADNSGALAKGTKAVADGTNSVASGNKKLADGSGAVANGSRALADGTRSVAEGSEALTAGSGAVADGTRSVADGNKALAEGTSTLADGSAALSDGIGSAASGSNELASGSGKLADGTGELAAGTGAVAAGNQTVMAGWNQLTAGANKLNEGMIQVSDGTNTVKTGWGPLADGVHRVDGGLGAIKDGSKELAAGLSGGAGKLSNIHADQPNIDMFAAPVQLSGKAIHAFPKYRYANAPYILSLALFVGVLVMACLFDLQKPAITEISAFRWYANKLGTMAAFAAAQALIASIFASFYLKSTFTNGIMLVLFSIFVSLTFLAIVFFLVVLAGNIGRFIAFVFLVLQLSTTGSSLPVQMLPES
;
A
#
# COMPACT_ATOMS: atom_id res chain seq x y z
N ALA A 1 135.11 109.17 -91.09
CA ALA A 1 133.98 109.85 -90.42
C ALA A 1 132.60 109.23 -90.73
N GLY A 2 132.23 108.95 -91.99
CA GLY A 2 130.92 108.37 -92.33
C GLY A 2 130.74 106.88 -91.93
N ALA A 3 131.76 106.05 -92.15
CA ALA A 3 131.71 104.61 -91.86
C ALA A 3 131.69 104.27 -90.35
N GLU A 4 132.39 105.04 -89.51
CA GLU A 4 132.39 104.86 -88.05
C GLU A 4 131.03 105.16 -87.40
N LYS A 5 130.31 106.19 -87.88
CA LYS A 5 128.96 106.50 -87.39
C LYS A 5 127.95 105.43 -87.77
N VAL A 6 128.11 104.80 -88.94
CA VAL A 6 127.26 103.67 -89.35
C VAL A 6 127.57 102.44 -88.50
N ALA A 7 128.85 102.13 -88.26
CA ALA A 7 129.24 101.01 -87.39
C ALA A 7 128.76 101.18 -85.93
N ASP A 8 128.85 102.39 -85.37
CA ASP A 8 128.32 102.72 -84.04
C ASP A 8 126.78 102.60 -84.00
N GLY A 9 126.10 103.12 -85.03
CA GLY A 9 124.66 102.96 -85.18
C GLY A 9 124.22 101.49 -85.25
N THR A 10 124.91 100.67 -86.04
CA THR A 10 124.64 99.23 -86.15
C THR A 10 124.93 98.49 -84.85
N SER A 11 126.00 98.84 -84.13
CA SER A 11 126.35 98.25 -82.83
C SER A 11 125.33 98.59 -81.74
N ARG A 12 124.82 99.84 -81.73
CA ARG A 12 123.73 100.27 -80.85
C ARG A 12 122.41 99.58 -81.15
N VAL A 13 122.09 99.36 -82.43
CA VAL A 13 120.92 98.59 -82.84
C VAL A 13 121.06 97.12 -82.44
N ALA A 14 122.24 96.51 -82.63
CA ALA A 14 122.51 95.15 -82.20
C ALA A 14 122.36 95.00 -80.67
N SER A 15 122.97 95.91 -79.90
CA SER A 15 122.84 95.94 -78.43
C SER A 15 121.39 96.20 -77.98
N GLY A 16 120.64 97.02 -78.72
CA GLY A 16 119.22 97.26 -78.48
C GLY A 16 118.38 96.01 -78.75
N ASN A 17 118.68 95.29 -79.84
CA ASN A 17 118.04 94.03 -80.18
C ASN A 17 118.37 92.92 -79.17
N GLU A 18 119.60 92.83 -78.68
CA GLU A 18 119.99 91.91 -77.60
C GLU A 18 119.22 92.20 -76.31
N LYS A 19 119.17 93.46 -75.87
CA LYS A 19 118.36 93.87 -74.70
C LYS A 19 116.87 93.58 -74.89
N LEU A 20 116.35 93.78 -76.10
CA LEU A 20 114.95 93.46 -76.41
C LEU A 20 114.71 91.94 -76.35
N ALA A 21 115.64 91.14 -76.86
CA ALA A 21 115.57 89.68 -76.79
C ALA A 21 115.64 89.19 -75.32
N ASP A 22 116.53 89.76 -74.50
CA ASP A 22 116.63 89.44 -73.08
C ASP A 22 115.37 89.85 -72.31
N ASN A 23 114.85 91.06 -72.56
CA ASN A 23 113.61 91.54 -71.96
C ASN A 23 112.40 90.69 -72.41
N SER A 24 112.36 90.26 -73.67
CA SER A 24 111.34 89.35 -74.18
C SER A 24 111.44 87.97 -73.50
N GLY A 25 112.65 87.46 -73.31
CA GLY A 25 112.91 86.22 -72.58
C GLY A 25 112.53 86.30 -71.10
N ALA A 26 112.82 87.43 -70.44
CA ALA A 26 112.42 87.71 -69.07
C ALA A 26 110.89 87.83 -68.94
N LEU A 27 110.24 88.53 -69.87
CA LEU A 27 108.79 88.62 -69.94
C LEU A 27 108.15 87.25 -70.16
N ALA A 28 108.68 86.43 -71.07
CA ALA A 28 108.19 85.07 -71.30
C ALA A 28 108.29 84.20 -70.03
N LYS A 29 109.40 84.28 -69.29
CA LYS A 29 109.56 83.61 -67.99
C LYS A 29 108.57 84.14 -66.95
N GLY A 30 108.37 85.45 -66.88
CA GLY A 30 107.40 86.10 -65.99
C GLY A 30 105.97 85.65 -66.29
N THR A 31 105.56 85.65 -67.55
CA THR A 31 104.26 85.16 -68.01
C THR A 31 104.07 83.67 -67.68
N LYS A 32 105.11 82.85 -67.86
CA LYS A 32 105.06 81.43 -67.48
C LYS A 32 104.90 81.25 -65.96
N ALA A 33 105.66 81.99 -65.15
CA ALA A 33 105.53 81.95 -63.69
C ALA A 33 104.14 82.39 -63.21
N VAL A 34 103.56 83.43 -63.84
CA VAL A 34 102.18 83.85 -63.58
C VAL A 34 101.18 82.76 -63.96
N ALA A 35 101.36 82.10 -65.11
CA ALA A 35 100.52 80.98 -65.54
C ALA A 35 100.60 79.79 -64.56
N ASP A 36 101.82 79.41 -64.15
CA ASP A 36 102.05 78.33 -63.17
C ASP A 36 101.46 78.67 -61.79
N GLY A 37 101.61 79.92 -61.35
CA GLY A 37 100.98 80.45 -60.14
C GLY A 37 99.46 80.40 -60.21
N THR A 38 98.88 80.80 -61.35
CA THR A 38 97.42 80.74 -61.60
C THR A 38 96.92 79.30 -61.58
N ASN A 39 97.64 78.37 -62.20
CA ASN A 39 97.32 76.94 -62.17
C ASN A 39 97.41 76.34 -60.76
N SER A 40 98.39 76.79 -59.97
CA SER A 40 98.54 76.38 -58.56
C SER A 40 97.40 76.89 -57.69
N VAL A 41 97.00 78.15 -57.87
CA VAL A 41 95.82 78.74 -57.20
C VAL A 41 94.54 78.01 -57.61
N ALA A 42 94.35 77.74 -58.90
CA ALA A 42 93.19 76.97 -59.38
C ALA A 42 93.13 75.57 -58.75
N SER A 43 94.28 74.89 -58.64
CA SER A 43 94.40 73.58 -57.99
C SER A 43 94.11 73.66 -56.48
N GLY A 44 94.60 74.70 -55.81
CA GLY A 44 94.31 74.97 -54.40
C GLY A 44 92.82 75.24 -54.15
N ASN A 45 92.20 76.07 -54.99
CA ASN A 45 90.77 76.36 -54.94
C ASN A 45 89.93 75.10 -55.15
N LYS A 46 90.34 74.21 -56.07
CA LYS A 46 89.67 72.91 -56.26
C LYS A 46 89.76 72.04 -55.01
N LYS A 47 90.95 71.89 -54.41
CA LYS A 47 91.12 71.14 -53.15
C LYS A 47 90.30 71.72 -52.00
N LEU A 48 90.22 73.04 -51.90
CA LEU A 48 89.40 73.72 -50.89
C LEU A 48 87.90 73.47 -51.12
N ALA A 49 87.45 73.50 -52.37
CA ALA A 49 86.07 73.19 -52.73
C ALA A 49 85.74 71.72 -52.40
N ASP A 50 86.62 70.78 -52.76
CA ASP A 50 86.46 69.35 -52.44
C ASP A 50 86.42 69.11 -50.92
N GLY A 51 87.34 69.75 -50.17
CA GLY A 51 87.37 69.68 -48.71
C GLY A 51 86.13 70.28 -48.05
N SER A 52 85.63 71.42 -48.56
CA SER A 52 84.38 72.02 -48.10
C SER A 52 83.18 71.11 -48.39
N GLY A 53 83.17 70.44 -49.55
CA GLY A 53 82.17 69.43 -49.90
C GLY A 53 82.20 68.22 -48.96
N ALA A 54 83.39 67.73 -48.63
CA ALA A 54 83.56 66.63 -47.67
C ALA A 54 83.08 67.00 -46.26
N VAL A 55 83.40 68.21 -45.78
CA VAL A 55 82.90 68.73 -44.49
C VAL A 55 81.38 68.85 -44.51
N ALA A 56 80.79 69.41 -45.57
CA ALA A 56 79.34 69.52 -45.69
C ALA A 56 78.65 68.15 -45.66
N ASN A 57 79.21 67.14 -46.32
CA ASN A 57 78.70 65.77 -46.29
C ASN A 57 78.85 65.13 -44.91
N GLY A 58 80.00 65.32 -44.24
CA GLY A 58 80.21 64.87 -42.87
C GLY A 58 79.22 65.48 -41.88
N SER A 59 78.96 66.79 -41.99
CA SER A 59 77.97 67.49 -41.17
C SER A 59 76.55 66.97 -41.40
N ARG A 60 76.16 66.66 -42.65
CA ARG A 60 74.87 66.03 -42.95
C ARG A 60 74.77 64.63 -42.33
N ALA A 61 75.79 63.80 -42.51
CA ALA A 61 75.83 62.46 -41.91
C ALA A 61 75.74 62.51 -40.38
N LEU A 62 76.41 63.47 -39.73
CA LEU A 62 76.32 63.67 -38.29
C LEU A 62 74.91 64.13 -37.86
N ALA A 63 74.29 65.04 -38.61
CA ALA A 63 72.92 65.50 -38.33
C ALA A 63 71.92 64.34 -38.46
N ASP A 64 72.06 63.50 -39.49
CA ASP A 64 71.22 62.33 -39.69
C ASP A 64 71.45 61.28 -38.59
N GLY A 65 72.70 61.01 -38.22
CA GLY A 65 73.02 60.13 -37.10
C GLY A 65 72.46 60.62 -35.76
N THR A 66 72.50 61.94 -35.51
CA THR A 66 71.90 62.56 -34.32
C THR A 66 70.38 62.40 -34.31
N ARG A 67 69.73 62.56 -35.47
CA ARG A 67 68.29 62.34 -35.62
C ARG A 67 67.92 60.88 -35.35
N SER A 68 68.66 59.92 -35.91
CA SER A 68 68.42 58.49 -35.66
C SER A 68 68.62 58.11 -34.19
N VAL A 69 69.58 58.70 -33.48
CA VAL A 69 69.75 58.50 -32.03
C VAL A 69 68.58 59.07 -31.24
N ALA A 70 68.07 60.25 -31.63
CA ALA A 70 66.90 60.84 -30.99
C ALA A 70 65.66 59.94 -31.17
N GLU A 71 65.38 59.51 -32.40
CA GLU A 71 64.29 58.57 -32.72
C GLU A 71 64.42 57.25 -31.95
N GLY A 72 65.63 56.69 -31.87
CA GLY A 72 65.90 55.49 -31.07
C GLY A 72 65.68 55.68 -29.57
N SER A 73 66.00 56.87 -29.04
CA SER A 73 65.80 57.22 -27.63
C SER A 73 64.31 57.40 -27.29
N GLU A 74 63.55 58.01 -28.20
CA GLU A 74 62.09 58.11 -28.08
C GLU A 74 61.43 56.73 -28.12
N ALA A 75 61.85 55.87 -29.04
CA ALA A 75 61.36 54.49 -29.13
C ALA A 75 61.69 53.67 -27.86
N LEU A 76 62.90 53.83 -27.30
CA LEU A 76 63.29 53.17 -26.06
C LEU A 76 62.46 53.67 -24.86
N THR A 77 62.17 54.97 -24.81
CA THR A 77 61.32 55.56 -23.77
C THR A 77 59.90 55.02 -23.85
N ALA A 78 59.33 54.96 -25.06
CA ALA A 78 58.01 54.37 -25.30
C ALA A 78 57.97 52.88 -24.94
N GLY A 79 58.98 52.11 -25.35
CA GLY A 79 59.12 50.69 -24.99
C GLY A 79 59.22 50.47 -23.49
N SER A 80 59.98 51.31 -22.78
CA SER A 80 60.10 51.26 -21.32
C SER A 80 58.76 51.58 -20.63
N GLY A 81 58.00 52.54 -21.16
CA GLY A 81 56.64 52.85 -20.71
C GLY A 81 55.71 51.64 -20.85
N ALA A 82 55.71 51.00 -22.03
CA ALA A 82 54.90 49.81 -22.29
C ALA A 82 55.26 48.63 -21.36
N VAL A 83 56.54 48.42 -21.07
CA VAL A 83 56.99 47.40 -20.11
C VAL A 83 56.52 47.72 -18.69
N ALA A 84 56.60 48.98 -18.27
CA ALA A 84 56.12 49.41 -16.96
C ALA A 84 54.60 49.18 -16.81
N ASP A 85 53.83 49.51 -17.84
CA ASP A 85 52.38 49.29 -17.84
C ASP A 85 52.03 47.80 -17.84
N GLY A 86 52.72 46.99 -18.66
CA GLY A 86 52.57 45.53 -18.63
C GLY A 86 52.89 44.94 -17.25
N THR A 87 53.93 45.44 -16.59
CA THR A 87 54.30 45.01 -15.23
C THR A 87 53.22 45.37 -14.20
N ARG A 88 52.62 46.56 -14.31
CA ARG A 88 51.48 46.94 -13.45
C ARG A 88 50.27 46.04 -13.69
N SER A 89 49.91 45.77 -14.94
CA SER A 89 48.79 44.87 -15.26
C SER A 89 49.02 43.45 -14.74
N VAL A 90 50.25 42.93 -14.80
CA VAL A 90 50.59 41.63 -14.20
C VAL A 90 50.48 41.67 -12.67
N ALA A 91 50.94 42.74 -12.02
CA ALA A 91 50.80 42.90 -10.57
C ALA A 91 49.33 42.96 -10.13
N ASP A 92 48.50 43.71 -10.84
CA ASP A 92 47.06 43.79 -10.59
C ASP A 92 46.37 42.44 -10.81
N GLY A 93 46.74 41.72 -11.88
CA GLY A 93 46.25 40.36 -12.15
C GLY A 93 46.63 39.37 -11.05
N ASN A 94 47.86 39.43 -10.54
CA ASN A 94 48.30 38.60 -9.42
C ASN A 94 47.55 38.92 -8.13
N LYS A 95 47.25 40.20 -7.87
CA LYS A 95 46.43 40.60 -6.72
C LYS A 95 45.01 40.05 -6.82
N ALA A 96 44.37 40.19 -7.98
CA ALA A 96 43.03 39.64 -8.23
C ALA A 96 43.02 38.10 -8.10
N LEU A 97 44.06 37.42 -8.58
CA LEU A 97 44.20 35.97 -8.44
C LEU A 97 44.34 35.55 -6.96
N ALA A 98 45.11 36.30 -6.17
CA ALA A 98 45.26 36.04 -4.73
C ALA A 98 43.93 36.22 -3.98
N GLU A 99 43.19 37.29 -4.28
CA GLU A 99 41.85 37.56 -3.71
C GLU A 99 40.85 36.45 -4.10
N GLY A 100 40.85 36.04 -5.37
CA GLY A 100 40.02 34.93 -5.86
C GLY A 100 40.37 33.59 -5.20
N THR A 101 41.66 33.32 -4.98
CA THR A 101 42.12 32.11 -4.29
C THR A 101 41.71 32.11 -2.82
N SER A 102 41.80 33.25 -2.13
CA SER A 102 41.31 33.40 -0.75
C SER A 102 39.80 33.15 -0.67
N THR A 103 39.03 33.74 -1.58
CA THR A 103 37.57 33.56 -1.65
C THR A 103 37.20 32.09 -1.88
N LEU A 104 37.94 31.40 -2.75
CA LEU A 104 37.74 29.97 -3.00
C LEU A 104 38.07 29.11 -1.77
N ALA A 105 39.12 29.46 -1.02
CA ALA A 105 39.48 28.77 0.21
C ALA A 105 38.38 28.94 1.28
N ASP A 106 37.89 30.16 1.47
CA ASP A 106 36.79 30.45 2.41
C ASP A 106 35.50 29.70 2.02
N GLY A 107 35.15 29.71 0.72
CA GLY A 107 34.01 28.96 0.21
C GLY A 107 34.15 27.44 0.40
N SER A 108 35.37 26.91 0.26
CA SER A 108 35.65 25.49 0.49
C SER A 108 35.54 25.11 1.97
N ALA A 109 36.00 25.98 2.88
CA ALA A 109 35.84 25.79 4.32
C ALA A 109 34.35 25.81 4.71
N ALA A 110 33.59 26.79 4.22
CA ALA A 110 32.15 26.87 4.46
C ALA A 110 31.38 25.65 3.93
N LEU A 111 31.77 25.13 2.75
CA LEU A 111 31.20 23.89 2.21
C LEU A 111 31.52 22.68 3.10
N SER A 112 32.75 22.57 3.59
CA SER A 112 33.16 21.50 4.52
C SER A 112 32.34 21.54 5.82
N ASP A 113 32.16 22.73 6.40
CA ASP A 113 31.34 22.92 7.61
C ASP A 113 29.87 22.57 7.37
N GLY A 114 29.34 22.96 6.19
CA GLY A 114 28.00 22.58 5.75
C GLY A 114 27.81 21.07 5.62
N ILE A 115 28.80 20.36 5.05
CA ILE A 115 28.80 18.90 4.96
C ILE A 115 28.83 18.26 6.35
N GLY A 116 29.66 18.77 7.27
CA GLY A 116 29.72 18.29 8.65
C GLY A 116 28.39 18.47 9.41
N SER A 117 27.74 19.61 9.20
CA SER A 117 26.42 19.90 9.77
C SER A 117 25.34 18.97 9.22
N ALA A 118 25.33 18.75 7.89
CA ALA A 118 24.39 17.83 7.24
C ALA A 118 24.58 16.36 7.69
N ALA A 119 25.83 15.92 7.87
CA ALA A 119 26.14 14.61 8.41
C ALA A 119 25.63 14.45 9.85
N SER A 120 25.80 15.47 10.68
CA SER A 120 25.32 15.48 12.07
C SER A 120 23.79 15.42 12.12
N GLY A 121 23.10 16.25 11.33
CA GLY A 121 21.64 16.20 11.22
C GLY A 121 21.11 14.87 10.69
N SER A 122 21.84 14.22 9.77
CA SER A 122 21.49 12.87 9.28
C SER A 122 21.60 11.80 10.38
N ASN A 123 22.62 11.88 11.23
CA ASN A 123 22.77 10.97 12.37
C ASN A 123 21.68 11.19 13.43
N GLU A 124 21.30 12.44 13.70
CA GLU A 124 20.18 12.76 14.59
C GLU A 124 18.85 12.22 14.05
N LEU A 125 18.60 12.38 12.75
CA LEU A 125 17.41 11.83 12.09
C LEU A 125 17.38 10.30 12.16
N ALA A 126 18.52 9.63 11.96
CA ALA A 126 18.62 8.18 12.07
C ALA A 126 18.35 7.71 13.52
N SER A 127 18.90 8.41 14.51
CA SER A 127 18.65 8.13 15.94
C SER A 127 17.18 8.35 16.31
N GLY A 128 16.58 9.44 15.85
CA GLY A 128 15.15 9.72 16.02
C GLY A 128 14.26 8.66 15.38
N SER A 129 14.61 8.20 14.17
CA SER A 129 13.90 7.12 13.49
C SER A 129 14.00 5.79 14.23
N GLY A 130 15.17 5.48 14.82
CA GLY A 130 15.37 4.32 15.68
C GLY A 130 14.46 4.35 16.90
N LYS A 131 14.43 5.48 17.63
CA LYS A 131 13.54 5.67 18.79
C LYS A 131 12.07 5.55 18.43
N LEU A 132 11.66 6.05 17.26
CA LEU A 132 10.29 5.91 16.77
C LEU A 132 9.96 4.43 16.52
N ALA A 133 10.86 3.69 15.87
CA ALA A 133 10.66 2.26 15.62
C ALA A 133 10.53 1.47 16.94
N ASP A 134 11.39 1.75 17.92
CA ASP A 134 11.31 1.15 19.25
C ASP A 134 9.96 1.46 19.92
N GLY A 135 9.54 2.73 19.92
CA GLY A 135 8.25 3.16 20.46
C GLY A 135 7.04 2.51 19.77
N THR A 136 7.10 2.31 18.44
CA THR A 136 6.05 1.57 17.73
C THR A 136 6.04 0.09 18.08
N GLY A 137 7.21 -0.49 18.35
CA GLY A 137 7.35 -1.87 18.83
C GLY A 137 6.74 -2.04 20.22
N GLU A 138 7.02 -1.12 21.13
CA GLU A 138 6.42 -1.07 22.47
C GLU A 138 4.90 -0.90 22.41
N LEU A 139 4.39 -0.01 21.56
CA LEU A 139 2.97 0.17 21.35
C LEU A 139 2.31 -1.10 20.81
N ALA A 140 2.92 -1.77 19.82
CA ALA A 140 2.43 -3.04 19.29
C ALA A 140 2.38 -4.12 20.38
N ALA A 141 3.43 -4.24 21.20
CA ALA A 141 3.45 -5.16 22.33
C ALA A 141 2.34 -4.84 23.36
N GLY A 142 2.18 -3.56 23.71
CA GLY A 142 1.13 -3.09 24.62
C GLY A 142 -0.28 -3.38 24.11
N THR A 143 -0.55 -3.11 22.83
CA THR A 143 -1.85 -3.45 22.20
C THR A 143 -2.10 -4.96 22.17
N GLY A 144 -1.07 -5.77 21.92
CA GLY A 144 -1.15 -7.23 22.02
C GLY A 144 -1.51 -7.71 23.44
N ALA A 145 -0.88 -7.12 24.45
CA ALA A 145 -1.18 -7.42 25.86
C ALA A 145 -2.62 -7.04 26.25
N VAL A 146 -3.11 -5.88 25.79
CA VAL A 146 -4.52 -5.47 26.00
C VAL A 146 -5.48 -6.43 25.32
N ALA A 147 -5.20 -6.87 24.10
CA ALA A 147 -6.04 -7.84 23.40
C ALA A 147 -6.12 -9.18 24.15
N ALA A 148 -4.98 -9.70 24.63
CA ALA A 148 -4.93 -10.92 25.45
C ALA A 148 -5.67 -10.76 26.79
N GLY A 149 -5.53 -9.59 27.43
CA GLY A 149 -6.28 -9.23 28.64
C GLY A 149 -7.79 -9.24 28.39
N ASN A 150 -8.26 -8.65 27.29
CA ASN A 150 -9.67 -8.66 26.91
C ASN A 150 -10.20 -10.08 26.67
N GLN A 151 -9.43 -10.96 26.03
CA GLN A 151 -9.82 -12.37 25.88
C GLN A 151 -9.97 -13.07 27.23
N THR A 152 -9.06 -12.79 28.17
CA THR A 152 -9.13 -13.32 29.54
C THR A 152 -10.38 -12.83 30.27
N VAL A 153 -10.68 -11.53 30.16
CA VAL A 153 -11.90 -10.93 30.73
C VAL A 153 -13.17 -11.56 30.13
N MET A 154 -13.22 -11.75 28.81
CA MET A 154 -14.36 -12.42 28.16
C MET A 154 -14.54 -13.86 28.63
N ALA A 155 -13.44 -14.61 28.78
CA ALA A 155 -13.48 -15.97 29.32
C ALA A 155 -14.02 -15.98 30.76
N GLY A 156 -13.57 -15.05 31.60
CA GLY A 156 -14.07 -14.88 32.97
C GLY A 156 -15.57 -14.53 33.01
N TRP A 157 -16.05 -13.66 32.11
CA TRP A 157 -17.47 -13.34 31.97
C TRP A 157 -18.33 -14.54 31.57
N ASN A 158 -17.85 -15.37 30.63
CA ASN A 158 -18.53 -16.60 30.25
C ASN A 158 -18.61 -17.59 31.42
N GLN A 159 -17.53 -17.73 32.19
CA GLN A 159 -17.51 -18.56 33.39
C GLN A 159 -18.48 -18.06 34.46
N LEU A 160 -18.49 -16.75 34.72
CA LEU A 160 -19.42 -16.12 35.66
C LEU A 160 -20.87 -16.35 35.24
N THR A 161 -21.17 -16.17 33.96
CA THR A 161 -22.52 -16.39 33.41
C THR A 161 -22.96 -17.86 33.55
N ALA A 162 -22.07 -18.81 33.24
CA ALA A 162 -22.34 -20.23 33.44
C ALA A 162 -22.55 -20.57 34.92
N GLY A 163 -21.78 -19.97 35.83
CA GLY A 163 -21.95 -20.10 37.27
C GLY A 163 -23.29 -19.55 37.76
N ALA A 164 -23.70 -18.38 37.27
CA ALA A 164 -24.98 -17.77 37.58
C ALA A 164 -26.17 -18.63 37.11
N ASN A 165 -26.07 -19.22 35.91
CA ASN A 165 -27.09 -20.15 35.41
C ASN A 165 -27.20 -21.41 36.27
N LYS A 166 -26.06 -22.02 36.64
CA LYS A 166 -26.04 -23.17 37.56
C LYS A 166 -26.64 -22.83 38.93
N LEU A 167 -26.35 -21.64 39.45
CA LEU A 167 -26.95 -21.16 40.69
C LEU A 167 -28.47 -21.03 40.55
N ASN A 168 -28.95 -20.44 39.46
CA ASN A 168 -30.38 -20.32 39.18
C ASN A 168 -31.06 -21.69 39.07
N GLU A 169 -30.46 -22.65 38.35
CA GLU A 169 -30.95 -24.03 38.27
C GLU A 169 -31.01 -24.69 39.66
N GLY A 170 -29.97 -24.52 40.48
CA GLY A 170 -29.94 -25.01 41.85
C GLY A 170 -31.04 -24.37 42.72
N MET A 171 -31.30 -23.08 42.57
CA MET A 171 -32.40 -22.40 43.27
C MET A 171 -33.78 -22.93 42.85
N ILE A 172 -33.98 -23.23 41.56
CA ILE A 172 -35.21 -23.87 41.07
C ILE A 172 -35.36 -25.26 41.70
N GLN A 173 -34.31 -26.08 41.73
CA GLN A 173 -34.35 -27.40 42.38
C GLN A 173 -34.68 -27.31 43.87
N VAL A 174 -34.11 -26.35 44.60
CA VAL A 174 -34.43 -26.11 46.01
C VAL A 174 -35.89 -25.69 46.19
N SER A 175 -36.40 -24.82 45.31
CA SER A 175 -37.81 -24.42 45.30
C SER A 175 -38.74 -25.62 45.07
N ASP A 176 -38.43 -26.45 44.06
CA ASP A 176 -39.22 -27.65 43.73
C ASP A 176 -39.16 -28.70 44.85
N GLY A 177 -37.99 -28.91 45.45
CA GLY A 177 -37.82 -29.76 46.62
C GLY A 177 -38.63 -29.26 47.82
N THR A 178 -38.64 -27.94 48.06
CA THR A 178 -39.45 -27.31 49.12
C THR A 178 -40.95 -27.51 48.86
N ASN A 179 -41.39 -27.36 47.60
CA ASN A 179 -42.78 -27.63 47.20
C ASN A 179 -43.14 -29.11 47.37
N THR A 180 -42.24 -30.02 47.03
CA THR A 180 -42.43 -31.48 47.22
C THR A 180 -42.56 -31.85 48.69
N VAL A 181 -41.71 -31.26 49.56
CA VAL A 181 -41.83 -31.43 51.01
C VAL A 181 -43.18 -30.90 51.49
N LYS A 182 -43.57 -29.69 51.07
CA LYS A 182 -44.85 -29.07 51.42
C LYS A 182 -46.05 -29.93 50.99
N THR A 183 -46.04 -30.50 49.78
CA THR A 183 -47.13 -31.37 49.31
C THR A 183 -47.14 -32.71 50.04
N GLY A 184 -45.97 -33.30 50.35
CA GLY A 184 -45.85 -34.55 51.11
C GLY A 184 -46.33 -34.44 52.57
N TRP A 185 -46.26 -33.26 53.18
CA TRP A 185 -46.79 -33.02 54.52
C TRP A 185 -48.30 -33.25 54.63
N GLY A 186 -49.08 -32.99 53.58
CA GLY A 186 -50.54 -33.21 53.57
C GLY A 186 -50.92 -34.67 53.77
N PRO A 187 -50.53 -35.59 52.87
CA PRO A 187 -50.78 -37.02 53.02
C PRO A 187 -50.19 -37.63 54.29
N LEU A 188 -49.06 -37.10 54.79
CA LEU A 188 -48.51 -37.54 56.07
C LEU A 188 -49.43 -37.15 57.23
N ALA A 189 -49.91 -35.91 57.27
CA ALA A 189 -50.87 -35.46 58.26
C ALA A 189 -52.18 -36.26 58.18
N ASP A 190 -52.71 -36.47 56.97
CA ASP A 190 -53.89 -37.31 56.74
C ASP A 190 -53.66 -38.76 57.19
N GLY A 191 -52.47 -39.29 56.94
CA GLY A 191 -52.05 -40.61 57.41
C GLY A 191 -52.05 -40.70 58.93
N VAL A 192 -51.53 -39.70 59.63
CA VAL A 192 -51.56 -39.61 61.09
C VAL A 192 -53.01 -39.53 61.60
N HIS A 193 -53.87 -38.72 60.99
CA HIS A 193 -55.29 -38.66 61.34
C HIS A 193 -56.02 -39.99 61.10
N ARG A 194 -55.71 -40.70 60.01
CA ARG A 194 -56.27 -42.03 59.74
C ARG A 194 -55.80 -43.08 60.73
N VAL A 195 -54.54 -43.03 61.14
CA VAL A 195 -54.00 -43.91 62.20
C VAL A 195 -54.70 -43.62 63.53
N ASP A 196 -54.84 -42.34 63.90
CA ASP A 196 -55.56 -41.93 65.10
C ASP A 196 -57.04 -42.39 65.08
N GLY A 197 -57.74 -42.13 63.97
CA GLY A 197 -59.12 -42.60 63.76
C GLY A 197 -59.24 -44.13 63.77
N GLY A 198 -58.27 -44.83 63.17
CA GLY A 198 -58.18 -46.29 63.19
C GLY A 198 -57.93 -46.85 64.60
N LEU A 199 -57.08 -46.19 65.40
CA LEU A 199 -56.90 -46.51 66.83
C LEU A 199 -58.22 -46.32 67.61
N GLY A 200 -58.97 -45.25 67.31
CA GLY A 200 -60.31 -45.03 67.84
C GLY A 200 -61.28 -46.15 67.47
N ALA A 201 -61.33 -46.52 66.20
CA ALA A 201 -62.18 -47.61 65.71
C ALA A 201 -61.78 -48.97 66.29
N ILE A 202 -60.49 -49.28 66.45
CA ILE A 202 -60.02 -50.50 67.12
C ILE A 202 -60.45 -50.50 68.58
N LYS A 203 -60.33 -49.37 69.29
CA LYS A 203 -60.78 -49.25 70.67
C LYS A 203 -62.28 -49.49 70.80
N ASP A 204 -63.09 -48.93 69.90
CA ASP A 204 -64.54 -49.09 69.93
C ASP A 204 -64.98 -50.47 69.46
N GLY A 205 -64.40 -51.00 68.38
CA GLY A 205 -64.61 -52.38 67.92
C GLY A 205 -64.16 -53.41 68.95
N SER A 206 -63.11 -53.14 69.72
CA SER A 206 -62.71 -53.96 70.88
C SER A 206 -63.81 -53.99 71.95
N LYS A 207 -64.43 -52.84 72.25
CA LYS A 207 -65.58 -52.79 73.19
C LYS A 207 -66.79 -53.53 72.62
N GLU A 208 -67.09 -53.35 71.33
CA GLU A 208 -68.22 -53.98 70.67
C GLU A 208 -68.02 -55.48 70.52
N LEU A 209 -66.82 -55.95 70.17
CA LEU A 209 -66.47 -57.36 70.17
C LEU A 209 -66.56 -57.94 71.58
N ALA A 210 -66.11 -57.23 72.61
CA ALA A 210 -66.29 -57.68 73.99
C ALA A 210 -67.79 -57.82 74.33
N ALA A 211 -68.61 -56.83 73.95
CA ALA A 211 -70.06 -56.87 74.14
C ALA A 211 -70.75 -57.97 73.30
N GLY A 212 -70.33 -58.15 72.06
CA GLY A 212 -70.86 -59.11 71.10
C GLY A 212 -70.42 -60.55 71.38
N LEU A 213 -69.22 -60.77 71.91
CA LEU A 213 -68.79 -62.08 72.40
C LEU A 213 -69.55 -62.43 73.69
N SER A 214 -69.81 -61.44 74.55
CA SER A 214 -70.70 -61.60 75.69
C SER A 214 -72.14 -61.92 75.25
N GLY A 215 -72.67 -61.27 74.21
CA GLY A 215 -74.04 -61.50 73.71
C GLY A 215 -74.19 -62.74 72.82
N GLY A 216 -73.17 -63.04 72.02
CA GLY A 216 -73.08 -64.16 71.09
C GLY A 216 -72.82 -65.48 71.81
N ALA A 217 -72.04 -65.49 72.90
CA ALA A 217 -72.03 -66.62 73.83
C ALA A 217 -73.44 -66.95 74.35
N GLY A 218 -74.32 -65.95 74.45
CA GLY A 218 -75.74 -66.14 74.75
C GLY A 218 -76.58 -66.72 73.60
N LYS A 219 -76.25 -66.42 72.32
CA LYS A 219 -77.05 -66.84 71.14
C LYS A 219 -76.55 -68.11 70.45
N LEU A 220 -75.25 -68.39 70.46
CA LEU A 220 -74.65 -69.58 69.84
C LEU A 220 -75.03 -70.88 70.56
N SER A 221 -75.66 -70.79 71.74
CA SER A 221 -76.35 -71.92 72.37
C SER A 221 -77.48 -72.52 71.51
N ASN A 222 -77.89 -71.90 70.37
CA ASN A 222 -79.17 -72.20 69.70
C ASN A 222 -79.19 -72.46 68.15
N ILE A 223 -78.09 -72.64 67.38
CA ILE A 223 -78.19 -72.82 65.90
C ILE A 223 -77.31 -73.96 65.30
N HIS A 224 -77.87 -74.72 64.33
CA HIS A 224 -77.24 -75.75 63.47
C HIS A 224 -77.26 -75.32 61.97
N ALA A 225 -76.31 -75.79 61.13
CA ALA A 225 -76.07 -75.29 59.76
C ALA A 225 -76.24 -76.34 58.63
N ASP A 226 -76.70 -75.90 57.45
CA ASP A 226 -76.94 -76.75 56.27
C ASP A 226 -76.73 -76.05 54.89
N GLN A 227 -76.62 -76.90 53.87
CA GLN A 227 -75.90 -76.79 52.58
C GLN A 227 -76.30 -75.72 51.53
N PRO A 228 -77.52 -75.14 51.46
CA PRO A 228 -77.91 -74.29 50.33
C PRO A 228 -77.18 -72.94 50.23
N ASN A 229 -76.52 -72.51 51.31
CA ASN A 229 -75.91 -71.18 51.40
C ASN A 229 -74.57 -71.06 50.64
N ILE A 230 -74.01 -72.16 50.14
CA ILE A 230 -72.65 -72.20 49.58
C ILE A 230 -72.60 -71.88 48.07
N ASP A 231 -73.66 -72.11 47.29
CA ASP A 231 -73.59 -72.09 45.81
C ASP A 231 -73.91 -70.73 45.15
N MET A 232 -74.31 -69.71 45.90
CA MET A 232 -74.76 -68.42 45.34
C MET A 232 -73.62 -67.50 44.85
N PHE A 233 -72.35 -67.93 44.90
CA PHE A 233 -71.18 -67.03 44.80
C PHE A 233 -70.27 -67.16 43.55
N ALA A 234 -70.58 -67.96 42.50
CA ALA A 234 -69.52 -68.45 41.60
C ALA A 234 -69.65 -68.37 40.04
N ALA A 235 -70.10 -67.28 39.35
CA ALA A 235 -69.81 -67.12 37.89
C ALA A 235 -69.91 -65.68 37.26
N PRO A 236 -69.01 -65.23 36.32
CA PRO A 236 -68.97 -63.86 35.73
C PRO A 236 -69.16 -63.72 34.17
N VAL A 237 -69.28 -62.48 33.63
CA VAL A 237 -69.67 -62.08 32.24
C VAL A 237 -68.61 -61.23 31.48
N GLN A 238 -68.56 -61.21 30.12
CA GLN A 238 -67.64 -60.40 29.26
C GLN A 238 -68.27 -59.67 28.03
N LEU A 239 -67.55 -58.65 27.45
CA LEU A 239 -67.93 -57.64 26.40
C LEU A 239 -66.99 -57.60 25.14
N SER A 240 -67.42 -57.01 24.00
CA SER A 240 -66.70 -56.96 22.68
C SER A 240 -66.80 -55.60 21.91
N GLY A 241 -65.80 -55.23 21.08
CA GLY A 241 -65.80 -54.04 20.16
C GLY A 241 -64.65 -53.99 19.11
N LYS A 242 -64.84 -53.28 17.95
CA LYS A 242 -63.93 -53.25 16.76
C LYS A 242 -63.85 -51.86 16.06
N ALA A 243 -62.72 -51.52 15.41
CA ALA A 243 -62.34 -50.21 14.81
C ALA A 243 -62.56 -50.05 13.28
N ILE A 244 -62.66 -48.79 12.79
CA ILE A 244 -63.11 -48.38 11.44
C ILE A 244 -62.07 -47.50 10.69
N HIS A 245 -61.68 -47.94 9.47
CA HIS A 245 -60.84 -47.32 8.39
C HIS A 245 -59.29 -47.32 8.47
N ALA A 246 -58.63 -47.88 7.44
CA ALA A 246 -57.18 -47.85 7.22
C ALA A 246 -56.83 -47.35 5.80
N PHE A 247 -55.84 -46.44 5.68
CA PHE A 247 -55.37 -45.87 4.40
C PHE A 247 -54.25 -46.71 3.75
N PRO A 248 -54.11 -46.71 2.40
CA PRO A 248 -53.33 -47.75 1.71
C PRO A 248 -51.79 -47.63 1.84
N LYS A 249 -51.16 -46.45 1.70
CA LYS A 249 -49.69 -46.25 1.93
C LYS A 249 -49.31 -44.78 2.24
N TYR A 250 -48.65 -44.56 3.38
CA TYR A 250 -48.16 -43.26 3.91
C TYR A 250 -47.15 -42.50 3.02
N ARG A 251 -46.53 -43.17 2.04
CA ARG A 251 -45.40 -42.64 1.24
C ARG A 251 -45.75 -41.59 0.18
N TYR A 252 -47.00 -41.52 -0.28
CA TYR A 252 -47.39 -40.60 -1.36
C TYR A 252 -47.64 -39.17 -0.86
N ALA A 253 -48.05 -39.00 0.40
CA ALA A 253 -48.29 -37.70 1.00
C ALA A 253 -46.99 -36.87 1.21
N ASN A 254 -45.85 -37.54 1.38
CA ASN A 254 -44.58 -36.89 1.75
C ASN A 254 -43.66 -36.59 0.54
N ALA A 255 -44.02 -36.99 -0.69
CA ALA A 255 -43.15 -36.87 -1.86
C ALA A 255 -42.87 -35.41 -2.32
N PRO A 256 -43.86 -34.48 -2.36
CA PRO A 256 -43.59 -33.08 -2.69
C PRO A 256 -42.68 -32.39 -1.67
N TYR A 257 -42.81 -32.77 -0.40
CA TYR A 257 -41.97 -32.26 0.69
C TYR A 257 -40.50 -32.69 0.52
N ILE A 258 -40.26 -33.99 0.31
CA ILE A 258 -38.90 -34.52 0.09
C ILE A 258 -38.25 -33.89 -1.15
N LEU A 259 -39.03 -33.67 -2.22
CA LEU A 259 -38.54 -33.04 -3.45
C LEU A 259 -38.14 -31.58 -3.21
N SER A 260 -38.96 -30.78 -2.52
CA SER A 260 -38.63 -29.40 -2.16
C SER A 260 -37.37 -29.32 -1.29
N LEU A 261 -37.28 -30.18 -0.28
CA LEU A 261 -36.11 -30.24 0.61
C LEU A 261 -34.84 -30.60 -0.15
N ALA A 262 -34.89 -31.59 -1.04
CA ALA A 262 -33.74 -32.01 -1.84
C ALA A 262 -33.22 -30.89 -2.75
N LEU A 263 -34.10 -30.11 -3.38
CA LEU A 263 -33.73 -28.97 -4.21
C LEU A 263 -33.10 -27.83 -3.40
N PHE A 264 -33.63 -27.54 -2.21
CA PHE A 264 -33.08 -26.49 -1.34
C PHE A 264 -31.70 -26.89 -0.79
N VAL A 265 -31.57 -28.13 -0.32
CA VAL A 265 -30.29 -28.71 0.16
C VAL A 265 -29.26 -28.70 -0.96
N GLY A 266 -29.63 -29.13 -2.18
CA GLY A 266 -28.71 -29.18 -3.32
C GLY A 266 -28.15 -27.81 -3.68
N VAL A 267 -28.98 -26.76 -3.67
CA VAL A 267 -28.54 -25.37 -3.84
C VAL A 267 -27.63 -24.91 -2.69
N LEU A 268 -27.97 -25.23 -1.43
CA LEU A 268 -27.18 -24.83 -0.26
C LEU A 268 -25.78 -25.46 -0.30
N VAL A 269 -25.68 -26.74 -0.62
CA VAL A 269 -24.40 -27.45 -0.78
C VAL A 269 -23.58 -26.82 -1.92
N MET A 270 -24.21 -26.49 -3.05
CA MET A 270 -23.52 -25.77 -4.14
C MET A 270 -23.01 -24.40 -3.68
N ALA A 271 -23.78 -23.65 -2.89
CA ALA A 271 -23.35 -22.37 -2.34
C ALA A 271 -22.22 -22.48 -1.31
N CYS A 272 -22.01 -23.66 -0.71
CA CYS A 272 -20.85 -23.97 0.14
C CYS A 272 -19.62 -24.40 -0.68
N LEU A 273 -19.82 -25.19 -1.74
CA LEU A 273 -18.72 -25.71 -2.59
C LEU A 273 -18.10 -24.62 -3.46
N PHE A 274 -18.90 -23.69 -3.95
CA PHE A 274 -18.41 -22.56 -4.74
C PHE A 274 -18.19 -21.35 -3.85
N ASP A 275 -17.04 -20.70 -4.01
CA ASP A 275 -16.82 -19.38 -3.43
C ASP A 275 -17.69 -18.34 -4.15
N LEU A 276 -18.51 -17.65 -3.36
CA LEU A 276 -19.47 -16.63 -3.77
C LEU A 276 -19.04 -15.24 -3.31
N GLN A 277 -17.82 -15.07 -2.81
CA GLN A 277 -17.24 -13.77 -2.51
C GLN A 277 -16.50 -13.21 -3.73
N LYS A 278 -16.64 -11.90 -3.97
CA LYS A 278 -15.93 -11.24 -5.06
C LYS A 278 -14.42 -11.20 -4.72
N PRO A 279 -13.53 -11.67 -5.61
CA PRO A 279 -12.09 -11.53 -5.40
C PRO A 279 -11.67 -10.05 -5.46
N ALA A 280 -10.82 -9.61 -4.54
CA ALA A 280 -10.43 -8.21 -4.34
C ALA A 280 -9.66 -7.57 -5.52
N ILE A 281 -9.19 -8.38 -6.48
CA ILE A 281 -8.28 -7.95 -7.56
C ILE A 281 -8.87 -8.32 -8.93
N THR A 282 -9.99 -7.70 -9.32
CA THR A 282 -10.52 -7.82 -10.70
C THR A 282 -11.12 -6.50 -11.19
N GLU A 283 -10.74 -6.06 -12.39
CA GLU A 283 -11.24 -4.84 -13.06
C GLU A 283 -12.70 -4.95 -13.58
N ILE A 284 -13.44 -5.97 -13.14
CA ILE A 284 -14.78 -6.28 -13.65
C ILE A 284 -15.85 -5.55 -12.83
N SER A 285 -16.80 -4.91 -13.54
CA SER A 285 -18.01 -4.32 -12.96
C SER A 285 -18.77 -5.32 -12.07
N ALA A 286 -19.20 -4.87 -10.88
CA ALA A 286 -19.85 -5.71 -9.87
C ALA A 286 -21.09 -6.44 -10.41
N PHE A 287 -21.86 -5.78 -11.28
CA PHE A 287 -23.05 -6.36 -11.89
C PHE A 287 -22.72 -7.49 -12.88
N ARG A 288 -21.65 -7.34 -13.67
CA ARG A 288 -21.24 -8.34 -14.66
C ARG A 288 -20.69 -9.60 -13.99
N TRP A 289 -19.95 -9.44 -12.89
CA TRP A 289 -19.51 -10.55 -12.06
C TRP A 289 -20.70 -11.29 -11.44
N TYR A 290 -21.65 -10.55 -10.86
CA TYR A 290 -22.88 -11.10 -10.28
C TYR A 290 -23.67 -11.92 -11.30
N ALA A 291 -23.95 -11.34 -12.48
CA ALA A 291 -24.72 -12.00 -13.54
C ALA A 291 -24.01 -13.27 -14.05
N ASN A 292 -22.69 -13.22 -14.23
CA ASN A 292 -21.91 -14.38 -14.67
C ASN A 292 -21.90 -15.52 -13.64
N LYS A 293 -21.76 -15.18 -12.36
CA LYS A 293 -21.74 -16.16 -11.28
C LYS A 293 -23.13 -16.76 -11.01
N LEU A 294 -24.17 -15.94 -11.03
CA LEU A 294 -25.55 -16.41 -10.93
C LEU A 294 -25.92 -17.30 -12.12
N GLY A 295 -25.52 -16.93 -13.34
CA GLY A 295 -25.79 -17.70 -14.55
C GLY A 295 -25.12 -19.08 -14.55
N THR A 296 -23.86 -19.16 -14.13
CA THR A 296 -23.16 -20.46 -13.99
C THR A 296 -23.80 -21.35 -12.94
N MET A 297 -24.24 -20.79 -11.80
CA MET A 297 -24.98 -21.55 -10.80
C MET A 297 -26.39 -21.96 -11.24
N ALA A 298 -27.07 -21.13 -12.04
CA ALA A 298 -28.39 -21.44 -12.56
C ALA A 298 -28.38 -22.70 -13.44
N ALA A 299 -27.30 -22.94 -14.19
CA ALA A 299 -27.12 -24.17 -14.95
C ALA A 299 -27.05 -25.42 -14.04
N PHE A 300 -26.30 -25.35 -12.94
CA PHE A 300 -26.24 -26.43 -11.95
C PHE A 300 -27.57 -26.63 -11.20
N ALA A 301 -28.29 -25.54 -10.89
CA ALA A 301 -29.63 -25.58 -10.29
C ALA A 301 -30.65 -26.26 -11.22
N ALA A 302 -30.64 -25.93 -12.52
CA ALA A 302 -31.49 -26.59 -13.49
C ALA A 302 -31.14 -28.08 -13.66
N ALA A 303 -29.83 -28.42 -13.67
CA ALA A 303 -29.38 -29.80 -13.78
C ALA A 303 -29.79 -30.66 -12.57
N GLN A 304 -29.62 -30.17 -11.34
CA GLN A 304 -30.07 -30.89 -10.15
C GLN A 304 -31.60 -31.07 -10.12
N ALA A 305 -32.36 -30.08 -10.61
CA ALA A 305 -33.81 -30.18 -10.68
C ALA A 305 -34.26 -31.27 -11.64
N LEU A 306 -33.63 -31.36 -12.81
CA LEU A 306 -33.88 -32.43 -13.77
C LEU A 306 -33.60 -33.81 -13.14
N ILE A 307 -32.46 -33.98 -12.47
CA ILE A 307 -32.09 -35.23 -11.80
C ILE A 307 -33.10 -35.59 -10.71
N ALA A 308 -33.49 -34.62 -9.88
CA ALA A 308 -34.46 -34.83 -8.81
C ALA A 308 -35.86 -35.20 -9.36
N SER A 309 -36.31 -34.58 -10.44
CA SER A 309 -37.58 -34.91 -11.10
C SER A 309 -37.57 -36.29 -11.76
N ILE A 310 -36.45 -36.70 -12.37
CA ILE A 310 -36.28 -38.05 -12.95
C ILE A 310 -36.30 -39.09 -11.81
N PHE A 311 -35.57 -38.83 -10.73
CA PHE A 311 -35.57 -39.70 -9.55
C PHE A 311 -36.98 -39.84 -8.97
N ALA A 312 -37.72 -38.73 -8.84
CA ALA A 312 -39.10 -38.75 -8.36
C ALA A 312 -40.05 -39.53 -9.28
N SER A 313 -39.81 -39.52 -10.60
CA SER A 313 -40.65 -40.23 -11.57
C SER A 313 -40.36 -41.73 -11.61
N PHE A 314 -39.08 -42.15 -11.59
CA PHE A 314 -38.70 -43.56 -11.73
C PHE A 314 -38.65 -44.32 -10.40
N TYR A 315 -38.18 -43.71 -9.32
CA TYR A 315 -37.92 -44.42 -8.06
C TYR A 315 -39.13 -44.44 -7.12
N LEU A 316 -39.90 -43.34 -7.05
CA LEU A 316 -41.08 -43.25 -6.19
C LEU A 316 -42.36 -43.87 -6.79
N LYS A 317 -42.31 -44.36 -8.05
CA LYS A 317 -43.47 -44.89 -8.82
C LYS A 317 -44.74 -44.05 -8.62
N SER A 318 -44.57 -42.73 -8.64
CA SER A 318 -45.67 -41.78 -8.43
C SER A 318 -46.38 -41.56 -9.76
N THR A 319 -47.69 -41.76 -9.80
CA THR A 319 -48.53 -41.56 -10.99
C THR A 319 -48.74 -40.05 -11.20
N PHE A 320 -47.72 -39.33 -11.66
CA PHE A 320 -47.86 -37.91 -11.97
C PHE A 320 -48.62 -37.74 -13.29
N THR A 321 -49.66 -36.91 -13.28
CA THR A 321 -50.50 -36.61 -14.45
C THR A 321 -49.70 -36.00 -15.61
N ASN A 322 -48.67 -35.17 -15.31
CA ASN A 322 -47.85 -34.49 -16.32
C ASN A 322 -46.38 -34.41 -15.90
N GLY A 323 -45.55 -35.37 -16.35
CA GLY A 323 -44.12 -35.43 -16.00
C GLY A 323 -43.30 -34.23 -16.50
N ILE A 324 -43.65 -33.66 -17.66
CA ILE A 324 -42.96 -32.46 -18.20
C ILE A 324 -43.20 -31.24 -17.30
N MET A 325 -44.44 -31.07 -16.82
CA MET A 325 -44.81 -29.95 -15.95
C MET A 325 -44.09 -30.06 -14.59
N LEU A 326 -43.90 -31.28 -14.08
CA LEU A 326 -43.12 -31.53 -12.87
C LEU A 326 -41.66 -31.07 -13.03
N VAL A 327 -41.04 -31.37 -14.18
CA VAL A 327 -39.65 -30.95 -14.47
C VAL A 327 -39.55 -29.43 -14.55
N LEU A 328 -40.43 -28.78 -15.32
CA LEU A 328 -40.42 -27.31 -15.46
C LEU A 328 -40.67 -26.62 -14.12
N PHE A 329 -41.61 -27.11 -13.33
CA PHE A 329 -41.89 -26.59 -12.00
C PHE A 329 -40.71 -26.80 -11.04
N SER A 330 -40.05 -27.96 -11.08
CA SER A 330 -38.87 -28.25 -10.26
C SER A 330 -37.69 -27.34 -10.62
N ILE A 331 -37.48 -27.06 -11.91
CA ILE A 331 -36.45 -26.11 -12.36
C ILE A 331 -36.77 -24.70 -11.84
N PHE A 332 -38.02 -24.26 -11.98
CA PHE A 332 -38.45 -22.96 -11.47
C PHE A 332 -38.19 -22.82 -9.96
N VAL A 333 -38.64 -23.80 -9.16
CA VAL A 333 -38.43 -23.82 -7.71
C VAL A 333 -36.94 -23.84 -7.35
N SER A 334 -36.13 -24.63 -8.06
CA SER A 334 -34.68 -24.68 -7.83
C SER A 334 -33.99 -23.35 -8.12
N LEU A 335 -34.40 -22.64 -9.18
CA LEU A 335 -33.89 -21.30 -9.50
C LEU A 335 -34.33 -20.26 -8.45
N THR A 336 -35.55 -20.36 -7.92
CA THR A 336 -35.99 -19.52 -6.81
C THR A 336 -35.15 -19.74 -5.55
N PHE A 337 -34.89 -21.01 -5.19
CA PHE A 337 -34.01 -21.32 -4.06
C PHE A 337 -32.58 -20.85 -4.30
N LEU A 338 -32.06 -20.97 -5.52
CA LEU A 338 -30.77 -20.39 -5.88
C LEU A 338 -30.75 -18.88 -5.65
N ALA A 339 -31.77 -18.14 -6.11
CA ALA A 339 -31.81 -16.69 -5.92
C ALA A 339 -31.79 -16.30 -4.43
N ILE A 340 -32.55 -17.00 -3.59
CA ILE A 340 -32.61 -16.75 -2.14
C ILE A 340 -31.26 -17.04 -1.49
N VAL A 341 -30.68 -18.23 -1.72
CA VAL A 341 -29.40 -18.63 -1.11
C VAL A 341 -28.26 -17.75 -1.63
N PHE A 342 -28.21 -17.49 -2.93
CA PHE A 342 -27.19 -16.64 -3.55
C PHE A 342 -27.21 -15.22 -2.98
N PHE A 343 -28.39 -14.62 -2.85
CA PHE A 343 -28.55 -13.30 -2.23
C PHE A 343 -28.01 -13.27 -0.80
N LEU A 344 -28.38 -14.24 0.03
CA LEU A 344 -27.93 -14.31 1.43
C LEU A 344 -26.41 -14.49 1.54
N VAL A 345 -25.82 -15.36 0.73
CA VAL A 345 -24.38 -15.65 0.78
C VAL A 345 -23.55 -14.51 0.22
N VAL A 346 -24.00 -13.82 -0.83
CA VAL A 346 -23.31 -12.62 -1.34
C VAL A 346 -23.37 -11.48 -0.33
N LEU A 347 -24.50 -11.32 0.38
CA LEU A 347 -24.68 -10.25 1.36
C LEU A 347 -23.87 -10.46 2.65
N ALA A 348 -23.85 -11.69 3.18
CA ALA A 348 -23.36 -11.99 4.52
C ALA A 348 -22.28 -13.08 4.57
N GLY A 349 -21.77 -13.55 3.42
CA GLY A 349 -20.73 -14.58 3.35
C GLY A 349 -21.10 -15.86 4.08
N ASN A 350 -20.22 -16.32 4.99
CA ASN A 350 -20.46 -17.51 5.80
C ASN A 350 -21.66 -17.38 6.75
N ILE A 351 -22.00 -16.17 7.20
CA ILE A 351 -23.21 -15.91 8.00
C ILE A 351 -24.45 -16.11 7.12
N GLY A 352 -24.39 -15.69 5.85
CA GLY A 352 -25.45 -15.92 4.88
C GLY A 352 -25.74 -17.40 4.64
N ARG A 353 -24.69 -18.23 4.58
CA ARG A 353 -24.81 -19.70 4.49
C ARG A 353 -25.51 -20.29 5.73
N PHE A 354 -25.15 -19.81 6.91
CA PHE A 354 -25.80 -20.22 8.16
C PHE A 354 -27.28 -19.81 8.21
N ILE A 355 -27.64 -18.60 7.78
CA ILE A 355 -29.04 -18.15 7.69
C ILE A 355 -29.83 -19.01 6.70
N ALA A 356 -29.26 -19.34 5.54
CA ALA A 356 -29.90 -20.24 4.59
C ALA A 356 -30.12 -21.65 5.17
N PHE A 357 -29.19 -22.15 6.00
CA PHE A 357 -29.38 -23.39 6.76
C PHE A 357 -30.50 -23.28 7.80
N VAL A 358 -30.64 -22.15 8.49
CA VAL A 358 -31.77 -21.90 9.40
C VAL A 358 -33.10 -21.94 8.65
N PHE A 359 -33.19 -21.36 7.44
CA PHE A 359 -34.40 -21.46 6.61
C PHE A 359 -34.73 -22.90 6.21
N LEU A 360 -33.74 -23.73 5.93
CA LEU A 360 -33.94 -25.16 5.70
C LEU A 360 -34.55 -25.83 6.93
N VAL A 361 -34.01 -25.59 8.13
CA VAL A 361 -34.54 -26.17 9.38
C VAL A 361 -35.96 -25.68 9.67
N LEU A 362 -36.24 -24.40 9.42
CA LEU A 362 -37.58 -23.83 9.58
C LEU A 362 -38.60 -24.47 8.61
N GLN A 363 -38.20 -24.80 7.39
CA GLN A 363 -39.05 -25.54 6.45
C GLN A 363 -39.42 -26.94 6.97
N LEU A 364 -38.57 -27.60 7.74
CA LEU A 364 -38.89 -28.90 8.35
C LEU A 364 -40.01 -28.78 9.40
N SER A 365 -40.03 -27.67 10.14
CA SER A 365 -41.02 -27.42 11.21
C SER A 365 -42.38 -26.97 10.66
N THR A 366 -42.39 -26.17 9.58
CA THR A 366 -43.62 -25.55 9.05
C THR A 366 -44.40 -26.41 8.06
N THR A 367 -43.80 -27.48 7.52
CA THR A 367 -44.40 -28.30 6.45
C THR A 367 -45.23 -29.50 6.94
N GLY A 368 -45.43 -29.66 8.26
CA GLY A 368 -46.52 -30.48 8.81
C GLY A 368 -46.55 -31.94 8.34
N SER A 369 -45.41 -32.63 8.32
CA SER A 369 -45.28 -34.01 7.80
C SER A 369 -46.08 -35.09 8.57
N SER A 370 -46.72 -34.77 9.69
CA SER A 370 -47.45 -35.77 10.48
C SER A 370 -48.89 -35.99 10.06
N LEU A 371 -49.61 -34.98 9.55
CA LEU A 371 -51.01 -35.07 9.08
C LEU A 371 -51.30 -33.87 8.14
N PRO A 372 -51.72 -34.08 6.87
CA PRO A 372 -52.20 -32.97 6.04
C PRO A 372 -53.35 -32.27 6.78
N VAL A 373 -53.32 -30.95 6.91
CA VAL A 373 -54.38 -30.17 7.56
C VAL A 373 -55.76 -30.47 6.95
N GLN A 374 -55.81 -30.88 5.69
CA GLN A 374 -57.02 -31.30 4.97
C GLN A 374 -57.59 -32.67 5.43
N MET A 375 -56.92 -33.39 6.33
CA MET A 375 -57.37 -34.69 6.90
C MET A 375 -57.75 -34.61 8.38
N LEU A 376 -57.75 -33.41 8.99
CA LEU A 376 -58.33 -33.21 10.31
C LEU A 376 -59.86 -33.04 10.15
N PRO A 377 -60.69 -33.65 11.02
CA PRO A 377 -62.13 -33.41 10.99
C PRO A 377 -62.38 -31.90 11.11
N GLU A 378 -63.28 -31.35 10.30
CA GLU A 378 -63.79 -29.99 10.55
C GLU A 378 -64.38 -29.99 11.97
N SER A 379 -63.77 -29.20 12.85
CA SER A 379 -64.24 -28.97 14.21
C SER A 379 -65.43 -28.04 14.24
#